data_AF-A0A9C8JDG5-F1
#
_entry.id   AF-A0A9C8JDG5-F1
#
_cell.length_a   1.000
_cell.length_b   1.000
_cell.length_c   1.000
_cell.angle_alpha   90.00
_cell.angle_beta   90.00
_cell.angle_gamma   90.00
#
_symmetry.space_group_name_H-M   'P 1'
#
loop_
_entity.id
_entity.type
_entity.pdbx_description
1 polymer ?
#
loop_
_entity_poly.entity_id
_entity_poly.type
_entity_poly.pdbx_seq_one_letter_code
_entity_poly.pdbx_strand_id
1 'polypeptide(L)'
;LTELKKLEPLAHDTAFQKKWHAAKFENKQRLAKLVKDSCNVDFNPEALFDIQVKRIHEYKRQLLNVLHVIHLYDRIKRGDTENMTPRCVLFGGKAAPGYAMAKKIIKLINNVADIVNNDPTVGDLLKVVFLPNYQVSAMEVICPAADLSEQISTAGKEASGTGNMKFMMNGAMTIGTLDGANIEIRDEAGAENFFLFGLTEDEVEKAYLSYNPRHIIEHDEDLKRVVDLLESGHFNQCEQGCFDDVIAAFTSPHDPWMTIADFRSYIDAQQEAGEVYQDKERWLAMSIINSANSGMFSTDRTMNEYNDDIWKLEKINPQY
;
A
#
# COMPACT_ATOMS: atom_id res chain seq x y z
N LEU A 1 4.53 8.98 -23.54
CA LEU A 1 4.38 9.70 -22.26
C LEU A 1 5.66 10.47 -21.82
N THR A 2 6.70 10.59 -22.66
CA THR A 2 7.94 11.32 -22.32
C THR A 2 7.74 12.82 -22.06
N GLU A 3 6.69 13.42 -22.64
CA GLU A 3 6.31 14.82 -22.44
C GLU A 3 5.94 15.17 -20.99
N LEU A 4 5.58 14.18 -20.16
CA LEU A 4 5.25 14.41 -18.74
C LEU A 4 6.43 14.97 -17.94
N LYS A 5 7.67 14.72 -18.38
CA LYS A 5 8.88 15.27 -17.75
C LYS A 5 8.87 16.80 -17.70
N LYS A 6 8.14 17.46 -18.61
CA LYS A 6 7.94 18.92 -18.62
C LYS A 6 7.16 19.46 -17.41
N LEU A 7 6.54 18.59 -16.60
CA LEU A 7 5.87 18.97 -15.36
C LEU A 7 6.83 19.15 -14.18
N GLU A 8 8.03 18.56 -14.24
CA GLU A 8 9.00 18.59 -13.14
C GLU A 8 9.37 20.01 -12.68
N PRO A 9 9.61 21.01 -13.57
CA PRO A 9 9.87 22.38 -13.15
C PRO A 9 8.68 23.06 -12.45
N LEU A 10 7.47 22.50 -12.56
CA LEU A 10 6.25 23.01 -11.92
C LEU A 10 6.01 22.41 -10.53
N ALA A 11 6.87 21.48 -10.07
CA ALA A 11 6.69 20.79 -8.79
C ALA A 11 6.63 21.75 -7.59
N HIS A 12 7.30 22.90 -7.67
CA HIS A 12 7.30 23.95 -6.64
C HIS A 12 6.49 25.21 -7.04
N ASP A 13 5.78 25.18 -8.17
CA ASP A 13 4.90 26.28 -8.55
C ASP A 13 3.60 26.23 -7.73
N THR A 14 3.39 27.22 -6.86
CA THR A 14 2.25 27.25 -5.93
C THR A 14 0.90 27.20 -6.65
N ALA A 15 0.77 27.84 -7.82
CA ALA A 15 -0.47 27.86 -8.58
C ALA A 15 -0.77 26.49 -9.21
N PHE A 16 0.26 25.80 -9.67
CA PHE A 16 0.18 24.44 -10.19
C PHE A 16 -0.13 23.43 -9.08
N GLN A 17 0.59 23.48 -7.95
CA GLN A 17 0.32 22.64 -6.78
C GLN A 17 -1.13 22.77 -6.29
N LYS A 18 -1.69 23.98 -6.28
CA LYS A 18 -3.11 24.18 -5.91
C LYS A 18 -4.06 23.46 -6.86
N LYS A 19 -3.80 23.51 -8.18
CA LYS A 19 -4.60 22.78 -9.17
C LYS A 19 -4.42 21.26 -9.05
N TRP A 20 -3.18 20.82 -8.80
CA TRP A 20 -2.85 19.42 -8.58
C TRP A 20 -3.59 18.84 -7.36
N HIS A 21 -3.53 19.54 -6.23
CA HIS A 21 -4.26 19.19 -5.02
C HIS A 21 -5.78 19.14 -5.26
N ALA A 22 -6.35 20.15 -5.93
CA ALA A 22 -7.78 20.18 -6.23
C ALA A 22 -8.23 18.97 -7.06
N ALA A 23 -7.44 18.58 -8.07
CA ALA A 23 -7.72 17.38 -8.87
C ALA A 23 -7.67 16.10 -8.02
N LYS A 24 -6.63 15.94 -7.17
CA LYS A 24 -6.53 14.80 -6.24
C LYS A 24 -7.71 14.75 -5.27
N PHE A 25 -8.09 15.89 -4.70
CA PHE A 25 -9.21 15.99 -3.76
C PHE A 25 -10.54 15.58 -4.40
N GLU A 26 -10.83 16.04 -5.63
CA GLU A 26 -12.01 15.60 -6.37
C GLU A 26 -12.00 14.08 -6.62
N ASN A 27 -10.85 13.52 -6.98
CA ASN A 27 -10.71 12.07 -7.15
C ASN A 27 -11.01 11.32 -5.84
N LYS A 28 -10.51 11.83 -4.71
CA LYS A 28 -10.76 11.28 -3.37
C LYS A 28 -12.23 11.34 -2.99
N GLN A 29 -12.95 12.42 -3.34
CA GLN A 29 -14.40 12.50 -3.16
C GLN A 29 -15.14 11.43 -3.97
N ARG A 30 -14.72 11.17 -5.22
CA ARG A 30 -15.33 10.10 -6.03
C ARG A 30 -15.08 8.71 -5.43
N LEU A 31 -13.87 8.45 -4.92
CA LEU A 31 -13.59 7.19 -4.23
C LEU A 31 -14.35 7.08 -2.90
N ALA A 32 -14.42 8.15 -2.11
CA ALA A 32 -15.18 8.17 -0.87
C ALA A 32 -16.66 7.85 -1.11
N LYS A 33 -17.25 8.37 -2.20
CA LYS A 33 -18.61 8.00 -2.62
C LYS A 33 -18.72 6.51 -2.98
N LEU A 34 -17.79 5.96 -3.76
CA LEU A 34 -17.79 4.53 -4.10
C LEU A 34 -17.70 3.65 -2.84
N VAL A 35 -16.85 4.02 -1.90
CA VAL A 35 -16.69 3.33 -0.61
C VAL A 35 -17.96 3.42 0.22
N LYS A 36 -18.60 4.59 0.28
CA LYS A 36 -19.87 4.76 0.98
C LYS A 36 -20.97 3.88 0.38
N ASP A 37 -21.10 3.88 -0.94
CA ASP A 37 -22.12 3.10 -1.65
C ASP A 37 -21.89 1.58 -1.52
N SER A 38 -20.63 1.13 -1.47
CA SER A 38 -20.28 -0.31 -1.48
C SER A 38 -20.11 -0.93 -0.10
N CYS A 39 -19.62 -0.15 0.87
CA CYS A 39 -19.20 -0.63 2.19
C CYS A 39 -19.92 0.08 3.35
N ASN A 40 -20.71 1.12 3.09
CA ASN A 40 -21.37 1.96 4.10
C ASN A 40 -20.40 2.59 5.13
N VAL A 41 -19.16 2.87 4.72
CA VAL A 41 -18.16 3.57 5.54
C VAL A 41 -17.89 4.95 4.95
N ASP A 42 -17.81 5.97 5.80
CA ASP A 42 -17.48 7.33 5.38
C ASP A 42 -15.96 7.52 5.40
N PHE A 43 -15.38 7.73 4.22
CA PHE A 43 -13.98 8.10 4.06
C PHE A 43 -13.86 9.64 4.00
N ASN A 44 -13.07 10.22 4.91
CA ASN A 44 -12.78 11.64 4.91
C ASN A 44 -11.77 11.97 3.79
N PRO A 45 -12.12 12.75 2.75
CA PRO A 45 -11.20 13.08 1.66
C PRO A 45 -9.98 13.93 2.06
N GLU A 46 -9.95 14.49 3.27
CA GLU A 46 -8.78 15.20 3.83
C GLU A 46 -7.75 14.23 4.45
N ALA A 47 -8.18 13.02 4.84
CA ALA A 47 -7.32 11.99 5.41
C ALA A 47 -6.43 11.36 4.33
N LEU A 48 -5.26 10.84 4.70
CA LEU A 48 -4.37 10.13 3.76
C LEU A 48 -5.08 8.85 3.27
N PHE A 49 -5.23 8.71 1.94
CA PHE A 49 -5.78 7.51 1.32
C PHE A 49 -4.66 6.49 1.07
N ASP A 50 -4.62 5.47 1.93
CA ASP A 50 -3.61 4.42 1.98
C ASP A 50 -4.13 3.16 1.28
N ILE A 51 -3.57 2.81 0.12
CA ILE A 51 -4.23 1.89 -0.81
C ILE A 51 -3.37 0.68 -1.15
N GLN A 52 -3.90 -0.51 -0.82
CA GLN A 52 -3.36 -1.79 -1.24
C GLN A 52 -4.37 -2.58 -2.08
N VAL A 53 -4.31 -2.41 -3.40
CA VAL A 53 -5.15 -3.17 -4.35
C VAL A 53 -4.35 -4.08 -5.27
N LYS A 54 -4.48 -5.39 -5.05
CA LYS A 54 -3.82 -6.46 -5.83
C LYS A 54 -4.45 -7.80 -5.48
N ARG A 55 -4.04 -8.87 -6.17
CA ARG A 55 -4.44 -10.24 -5.81
C ARG A 55 -4.10 -10.50 -4.34
N ILE A 56 -4.98 -11.19 -3.61
CA ILE A 56 -4.67 -11.57 -2.22
C ILE A 56 -3.79 -12.81 -2.26
N HIS A 57 -2.57 -12.66 -1.76
CA HIS A 57 -1.55 -13.70 -1.71
C HIS A 57 -0.60 -13.38 -0.55
N GLU A 58 -0.13 -14.39 0.16
CA GLU A 58 0.73 -14.18 1.33
C GLU A 58 2.01 -13.37 1.01
N TYR A 59 2.71 -13.64 -0.09
CA TYR A 59 3.89 -12.86 -0.50
C TYR A 59 3.62 -11.39 -0.83
N LYS A 60 2.36 -11.02 -1.14
CA LYS A 60 1.94 -9.63 -1.37
C LYS A 60 1.65 -8.88 -0.06
N ARG A 61 1.75 -9.60 1.06
CA ARG A 61 1.76 -9.12 2.45
C ARG A 61 0.64 -8.14 2.78
N GLN A 62 -0.59 -8.40 2.33
CA GLN A 62 -1.77 -7.75 2.93
C GLN A 62 -1.86 -8.04 4.44
N LEU A 63 -1.26 -9.15 4.88
CA LEU A 63 -1.07 -9.46 6.28
C LEU A 63 -0.20 -8.42 6.99
N LEU A 64 0.95 -8.01 6.43
CA LEU A 64 1.79 -6.97 7.03
C LEU A 64 1.04 -5.63 7.15
N ASN A 65 0.30 -5.23 6.13
CA ASN A 65 -0.49 -4.00 6.17
C ASN A 65 -1.59 -4.06 7.25
N VAL A 66 -2.34 -5.17 7.37
CA VAL A 66 -3.36 -5.25 8.44
C VAL A 66 -2.73 -5.29 9.84
N LEU A 67 -1.51 -5.82 10.01
CA LEU A 67 -0.78 -5.71 11.28
C LEU A 67 -0.45 -4.23 11.61
N HIS A 68 -0.08 -3.43 10.61
CA HIS A 68 0.09 -1.99 10.79
C HIS A 68 -1.24 -1.28 11.14
N VAL A 69 -2.36 -1.66 10.52
CA VAL A 69 -3.69 -1.14 10.90
C VAL A 69 -4.01 -1.44 12.38
N ILE A 70 -3.69 -2.65 12.85
CA ILE A 70 -3.87 -3.02 14.27
C ILE A 70 -2.96 -2.18 15.17
N HIS A 71 -1.71 -1.91 14.74
CA HIS A 71 -0.80 -1.03 15.46
C HIS A 71 -1.36 0.40 15.58
N LEU A 72 -1.88 0.97 14.48
CA LEU A 72 -2.51 2.30 14.51
C LEU A 72 -3.74 2.32 15.43
N TYR A 73 -4.55 1.26 15.40
CA TYR A 73 -5.68 1.10 16.31
C TYR A 73 -5.23 1.08 17.77
N ASP A 74 -4.23 0.26 18.12
CA ASP A 74 -3.66 0.19 19.48
C ASP A 74 -3.15 1.55 19.97
N ARG A 75 -2.40 2.27 19.13
CA ARG A 75 -1.92 3.64 19.39
C ARG A 75 -3.07 4.59 19.74
N ILE A 76 -4.17 4.54 18.99
CA ILE A 76 -5.35 5.35 19.30
C ILE A 76 -5.97 4.96 20.64
N LYS A 77 -6.14 3.65 20.89
CA LYS A 77 -6.76 3.15 22.13
C LYS A 77 -5.98 3.53 23.39
N ARG A 78 -4.66 3.65 23.30
CA ARG A 78 -3.79 4.05 24.42
C ARG A 78 -3.54 5.56 24.50
N GLY A 79 -4.16 6.35 23.62
CA GLY A 79 -4.02 7.81 23.60
C GLY A 79 -2.73 8.34 22.96
N ASP A 80 -1.94 7.46 22.33
CA ASP A 80 -0.75 7.83 21.57
C ASP A 80 -1.15 8.29 20.16
N THR A 81 -1.76 9.47 20.10
CA THR A 81 -2.30 10.07 18.87
C THR A 81 -1.65 11.39 18.52
N GLU A 82 -0.63 11.80 19.28
CA GLU A 82 0.10 13.03 19.02
C GLU A 82 0.74 12.98 17.63
N ASN A 83 0.49 14.01 16.82
CA ASN A 83 0.93 14.13 15.43
C ASN A 83 0.48 13.00 14.48
N MET A 84 -0.51 12.19 14.87
CA MET A 84 -1.02 11.11 14.02
C MET A 84 -1.81 11.68 12.84
N THR A 85 -1.35 11.37 11.62
CA THR A 85 -2.08 11.71 10.38
C THR A 85 -3.33 10.83 10.24
N PRO A 86 -4.54 11.40 10.08
CA PRO A 86 -5.74 10.61 9.82
C PRO A 86 -5.60 9.76 8.55
N ARG A 87 -6.03 8.49 8.60
CA ARG A 87 -5.89 7.55 7.49
C ARG A 87 -7.19 6.84 7.11
N CYS A 88 -7.38 6.69 5.80
CA CYS A 88 -8.40 5.85 5.21
C CYS A 88 -7.70 4.71 4.44
N VAL A 89 -7.64 3.53 5.05
CA VAL A 89 -6.95 2.35 4.51
C VAL A 89 -7.91 1.54 3.64
N LEU A 90 -7.55 1.35 2.36
CA LEU A 90 -8.34 0.60 1.40
C LEU A 90 -7.59 -0.65 0.94
N PHE A 91 -8.17 -1.80 1.26
CA PHE A 91 -7.81 -3.09 0.66
C PHE A 91 -8.72 -3.40 -0.51
N GLY A 92 -8.17 -4.05 -1.53
CA GLY A 92 -8.96 -4.56 -2.65
C GLY A 92 -8.27 -5.70 -3.35
N GLY A 93 -8.97 -6.81 -3.55
CA GLY A 93 -8.36 -7.98 -4.15
C GLY A 93 -9.27 -9.19 -4.19
N LYS A 94 -8.81 -10.23 -4.89
CA LYS A 94 -9.45 -11.55 -4.93
C LYS A 94 -8.45 -12.62 -4.50
N ALA A 95 -8.90 -13.56 -3.69
CA ALA A 95 -8.20 -14.80 -3.40
C ALA A 95 -8.66 -15.90 -4.37
N ALA A 96 -7.78 -16.84 -4.70
CA ALA A 96 -8.18 -18.02 -5.45
C ALA A 96 -9.15 -18.89 -4.61
N PRO A 97 -10.12 -19.60 -5.23
CA PRO A 97 -11.17 -20.31 -4.49
C PRO A 97 -10.66 -21.31 -3.45
N GLY A 98 -9.59 -22.04 -3.78
CA GLY A 98 -8.96 -23.04 -2.91
C GLY A 98 -7.88 -22.49 -1.98
N TYR A 99 -7.57 -21.19 -2.03
CA TYR A 99 -6.49 -20.60 -1.23
C TYR A 99 -7.00 -20.22 0.16
N ALA A 100 -7.01 -21.20 1.08
CA ALA A 100 -7.55 -21.04 2.43
C ALA A 100 -6.88 -19.90 3.21
N MET A 101 -5.54 -19.82 3.23
CA MET A 101 -4.82 -18.78 3.96
C MET A 101 -5.16 -17.37 3.44
N ALA A 102 -5.15 -17.16 2.12
CA ALA A 102 -5.55 -15.88 1.54
C ALA A 102 -6.99 -15.48 1.91
N LYS A 103 -7.93 -16.44 1.97
CA LYS A 103 -9.30 -16.17 2.43
C LYS A 103 -9.38 -15.84 3.93
N LYS A 104 -8.53 -16.46 4.76
CA LYS A 104 -8.40 -16.11 6.19
C LYS A 104 -7.84 -14.69 6.37
N ILE A 105 -6.87 -14.27 5.54
CA ILE A 105 -6.36 -12.89 5.52
C ILE A 105 -7.47 -11.90 5.13
N ILE A 106 -8.28 -12.20 4.10
CA ILE A 106 -9.46 -11.38 3.76
C ILE A 106 -10.39 -11.26 4.97
N LYS A 107 -10.70 -12.39 5.63
CA LYS A 107 -11.55 -12.38 6.82
C LYS A 107 -10.95 -11.54 7.94
N LEU A 108 -9.67 -11.66 8.22
CA LEU A 108 -8.97 -10.87 9.23
C LEU A 108 -9.11 -9.37 8.94
N ILE A 109 -8.87 -8.94 7.70
CA ILE A 109 -9.02 -7.54 7.31
C ILE A 109 -10.44 -7.03 7.56
N ASN A 110 -11.47 -7.81 7.20
CA ASN A 110 -12.86 -7.41 7.42
C ASN A 110 -13.20 -7.33 8.93
N ASN A 111 -12.80 -8.33 9.71
CA ASN A 111 -13.00 -8.34 11.16
C ASN A 111 -12.30 -7.14 11.86
N VAL A 112 -11.07 -6.82 11.44
CA VAL A 112 -10.34 -5.63 11.93
C VAL A 112 -11.08 -4.35 11.52
N ALA A 113 -11.52 -4.25 10.26
CA ALA A 113 -12.26 -3.10 9.76
C ALA A 113 -13.58 -2.88 10.53
N ASP A 114 -14.31 -3.95 10.83
CA ASP A 114 -15.57 -3.88 11.58
C ASP A 114 -15.35 -3.29 12.98
N ILE A 115 -14.30 -3.71 13.69
CA ILE A 115 -13.98 -3.16 15.02
C ILE A 115 -13.50 -1.71 14.92
N VAL A 116 -12.54 -1.43 14.04
CA VAL A 116 -11.95 -0.10 13.88
C VAL A 116 -13.01 0.94 13.49
N ASN A 117 -13.87 0.62 12.52
CA ASN A 117 -14.85 1.59 12.00
C ASN A 117 -16.00 1.87 12.97
N ASN A 118 -16.32 0.94 13.87
CA ASN A 118 -17.42 1.06 14.83
C ASN A 118 -16.97 1.50 16.23
N ASP A 119 -15.66 1.64 16.49
CA ASP A 119 -15.14 2.15 17.76
C ASP A 119 -15.23 3.70 17.80
N PRO A 120 -16.06 4.30 18.68
CA PRO A 120 -16.20 5.76 18.77
C PRO A 120 -14.91 6.49 19.18
N THR A 121 -13.99 5.81 19.85
CA THR A 121 -12.69 6.40 20.26
C THR A 121 -11.72 6.52 19.08
N VAL A 122 -11.92 5.71 18.03
CA VAL A 122 -11.14 5.80 16.79
C VAL A 122 -11.61 6.99 15.95
N GLY A 123 -12.93 7.20 15.86
CA GLY A 123 -13.51 8.32 15.11
C GLY A 123 -13.03 8.34 13.65
N ASP A 124 -12.57 9.49 13.19
CA ASP A 124 -12.07 9.71 11.83
C ASP A 124 -10.54 9.64 11.72
N LEU A 125 -9.83 9.30 12.81
CA LEU A 125 -8.37 9.12 12.77
C LEU A 125 -7.97 7.88 11.95
N LEU A 126 -8.81 6.84 11.95
CA LEU A 126 -8.56 5.62 11.19
C LEU A 126 -9.89 5.04 10.68
N LYS A 127 -9.98 4.85 9.36
CA LYS A 127 -11.04 4.08 8.70
C LYS A 127 -10.41 3.01 7.83
N VAL A 128 -11.05 1.85 7.76
CA VAL A 128 -10.52 0.69 7.03
C VAL A 128 -11.63 0.09 6.21
N VAL A 129 -11.39 -0.21 4.93
CA VAL A 129 -12.37 -0.94 4.10
C VAL A 129 -11.70 -2.00 3.27
N PHE A 130 -12.40 -3.12 3.10
CA PHE A 130 -12.13 -4.06 2.04
C PHE A 130 -13.15 -3.83 0.92
N LEU A 131 -12.74 -3.26 -0.20
CA LEU A 131 -13.65 -3.03 -1.32
C LEU A 131 -13.98 -4.37 -2.01
N PRO A 132 -15.25 -4.78 -2.04
CA PRO A 132 -15.64 -6.06 -2.63
C PRO A 132 -15.46 -6.06 -4.15
N ASN A 133 -15.19 -7.25 -4.70
CA ASN A 133 -15.12 -7.47 -6.15
C ASN A 133 -14.19 -6.50 -6.92
N TYR A 134 -12.97 -6.28 -6.40
CA TYR A 134 -11.96 -5.47 -7.10
C TYR A 134 -11.76 -5.93 -8.56
N GLN A 135 -11.87 -4.97 -9.48
CA GLN A 135 -11.81 -5.15 -10.92
C GLN A 135 -11.35 -3.84 -11.59
N VAL A 136 -11.23 -3.84 -12.93
CA VAL A 136 -10.70 -2.69 -13.69
C VAL A 136 -11.50 -1.41 -13.43
N SER A 137 -12.85 -1.46 -13.49
CA SER A 137 -13.69 -0.29 -13.23
C SER A 137 -13.53 0.27 -11.81
N ALA A 138 -13.22 -0.58 -10.83
CA ALA A 138 -12.91 -0.11 -9.48
C ALA A 138 -11.53 0.59 -9.47
N MET A 139 -10.54 0.00 -10.15
CA MET A 139 -9.20 0.58 -10.27
C MET A 139 -9.19 1.96 -10.94
N GLU A 140 -10.08 2.21 -11.91
CA GLU A 140 -10.24 3.51 -12.56
C GLU A 140 -10.65 4.63 -11.59
N VAL A 141 -11.37 4.29 -10.51
CA VAL A 141 -11.76 5.24 -9.45
C VAL A 141 -10.70 5.29 -8.34
N ILE A 142 -10.13 4.14 -7.99
CA ILE A 142 -9.16 4.00 -6.90
C ILE A 142 -7.83 4.68 -7.23
N CYS A 143 -7.31 4.43 -8.43
CA CYS A 143 -5.97 4.84 -8.81
C CYS A 143 -5.75 6.36 -8.76
N PRO A 144 -6.66 7.20 -9.31
CA PRO A 144 -6.53 8.65 -9.24
C PRO A 144 -6.65 9.23 -7.83
N ALA A 145 -7.28 8.49 -6.90
CA ALA A 145 -7.58 8.92 -5.55
C ALA A 145 -6.53 8.51 -4.50
N ALA A 146 -5.63 7.57 -4.80
CA ALA A 146 -4.60 7.15 -3.88
C ALA A 146 -3.64 8.30 -3.54
N ASP A 147 -3.32 8.43 -2.25
CA ASP A 147 -2.21 9.25 -1.78
C ASP A 147 -0.97 8.38 -1.61
N LEU A 148 -1.11 7.23 -0.93
CA LEU A 148 -0.04 6.27 -0.68
C LEU A 148 -0.39 4.92 -1.33
N SER A 149 0.57 4.34 -2.05
CA SER A 149 0.44 3.10 -2.80
C SER A 149 1.31 2.00 -2.18
N GLU A 150 0.66 0.96 -1.67
CA GLU A 150 1.27 -0.15 -0.92
C GLU A 150 1.88 -1.22 -1.85
N GLN A 151 3.20 -1.19 -1.98
CA GLN A 151 3.99 -2.09 -2.84
C GLN A 151 4.94 -2.96 -2.02
N ILE A 152 4.35 -3.62 -1.04
CA ILE A 152 5.03 -4.27 0.07
C ILE A 152 5.25 -5.77 -0.12
N SER A 153 5.53 -6.26 -1.33
CA SER A 153 5.84 -7.68 -1.52
C SER A 153 7.17 -8.04 -0.81
N THR A 154 7.36 -9.29 -0.38
CA THR A 154 8.67 -9.73 0.12
C THR A 154 9.70 -9.59 -1.00
N ALA A 155 10.88 -9.01 -0.72
CA ALA A 155 11.90 -8.79 -1.75
C ALA A 155 12.28 -10.08 -2.49
N GLY A 156 12.45 -10.00 -3.81
CA GLY A 156 12.73 -11.12 -4.70
C GLY A 156 11.49 -11.94 -5.11
N LYS A 157 10.26 -11.48 -4.83
CA LYS A 157 9.02 -12.24 -5.14
C LYS A 157 8.11 -11.57 -6.17
N GLU A 158 8.17 -10.25 -6.32
CA GLU A 158 7.46 -9.54 -7.38
C GLU A 158 8.38 -9.34 -8.59
N ALA A 159 8.08 -10.02 -9.69
CA ALA A 159 8.91 -9.88 -10.90
C ALA A 159 8.85 -8.48 -11.53
N SER A 160 7.73 -7.75 -11.35
CA SER A 160 7.55 -6.41 -11.91
C SER A 160 6.47 -5.67 -11.12
N GLY A 161 5.20 -5.97 -11.40
CA GLY A 161 4.06 -5.22 -10.88
C GLY A 161 3.71 -4.05 -11.80
N THR A 162 2.44 -3.93 -12.16
CA THR A 162 1.92 -2.82 -13.01
C THR A 162 0.93 -1.92 -12.27
N GLY A 163 0.55 -2.30 -11.04
CA GLY A 163 -0.30 -1.47 -10.18
C GLY A 163 0.45 -0.24 -9.69
N ASN A 164 1.69 -0.43 -9.24
CA ASN A 164 2.63 0.62 -8.84
C ASN A 164 2.84 1.68 -9.93
N MET A 165 3.04 1.28 -11.18
CA MET A 165 3.19 2.19 -12.32
C MET A 165 1.95 3.10 -12.50
N LYS A 166 0.74 2.52 -12.38
CA LYS A 166 -0.51 3.30 -12.48
C LYS A 166 -0.61 4.33 -11.35
N PHE A 167 -0.24 3.94 -10.13
CA PHE A 167 -0.25 4.82 -8.97
C PHE A 167 0.74 5.96 -9.13
N MET A 168 1.97 5.68 -9.57
CA MET A 168 2.99 6.70 -9.88
C MET A 168 2.48 7.71 -10.91
N MET A 169 1.89 7.24 -12.02
CA MET A 169 1.28 8.08 -13.06
C MET A 169 0.14 8.98 -12.54
N ASN A 170 -0.50 8.58 -11.44
CA ASN A 170 -1.62 9.31 -10.83
C ASN A 170 -1.21 10.10 -9.58
N GLY A 171 0.09 10.24 -9.33
CA GLY A 171 0.64 11.07 -8.26
C GLY A 171 0.47 10.46 -6.87
N ALA A 172 0.38 9.14 -6.75
CA ALA A 172 0.48 8.48 -5.47
C ALA A 172 1.94 8.16 -5.16
N MET A 173 2.34 8.37 -3.91
CA MET A 173 3.67 8.05 -3.42
C MET A 173 3.74 6.56 -3.15
N THR A 174 4.87 5.94 -3.44
CA THR A 174 5.03 4.50 -3.19
C THR A 174 5.69 4.29 -1.84
N ILE A 175 5.10 3.42 -1.03
CA ILE A 175 5.76 2.75 0.08
C ILE A 175 5.99 1.29 -0.31
N GLY A 176 7.22 0.82 -0.22
CA GLY A 176 7.53 -0.50 -0.75
C GLY A 176 8.94 -0.98 -0.46
N THR A 177 9.16 -2.26 -0.75
CA THR A 177 10.47 -2.92 -0.73
C THR A 177 11.24 -2.68 -2.03
N LEU A 178 12.56 -2.92 -2.01
CA LEU A 178 13.38 -3.02 -3.24
C LEU A 178 13.09 -4.33 -3.97
N ASP A 179 11.97 -4.37 -4.69
CA ASP A 179 11.51 -5.54 -5.43
C ASP A 179 10.78 -5.14 -6.73
N GLY A 180 10.96 -5.94 -7.78
CA GLY A 180 10.33 -5.73 -9.09
C GLY A 180 10.48 -4.29 -9.61
N ALA A 181 9.37 -3.75 -10.12
CA ALA A 181 9.34 -2.40 -10.70
C ALA A 181 9.41 -1.28 -9.65
N ASN A 182 9.44 -1.58 -8.34
CA ASN A 182 9.69 -0.54 -7.34
C ASN A 182 11.10 0.04 -7.46
N ILE A 183 12.07 -0.77 -7.89
CA ILE A 183 13.45 -0.34 -8.13
C ILE A 183 13.45 0.71 -9.25
N GLU A 184 12.85 0.38 -10.40
CA GLU A 184 12.73 1.31 -11.53
C GLU A 184 11.95 2.58 -11.14
N ILE A 185 10.85 2.45 -10.37
CA ILE A 185 10.07 3.62 -9.91
C ILE A 185 10.92 4.54 -9.04
N ARG A 186 11.69 3.98 -8.12
CA ARG A 186 12.57 4.74 -7.25
C ARG A 186 13.71 5.41 -8.03
N ASP A 187 14.27 4.72 -9.02
CA ASP A 187 15.34 5.26 -9.86
C ASP A 187 14.83 6.43 -10.72
N GLU A 188 13.61 6.33 -11.28
CA GLU A 188 13.00 7.38 -12.09
C GLU A 188 12.48 8.57 -11.24
N ALA A 189 11.86 8.30 -10.08
CA ALA A 189 11.31 9.35 -9.22
C ALA A 189 12.37 10.04 -8.34
N GLY A 190 13.50 9.38 -8.08
CA GLY A 190 14.46 9.81 -7.04
C GLY A 190 14.13 9.19 -5.68
N ALA A 191 15.18 8.87 -4.93
CA ALA A 191 15.07 8.18 -3.64
C ALA A 191 14.26 8.97 -2.59
N GLU A 192 14.32 10.29 -2.65
CA GLU A 192 13.60 11.23 -1.78
C GLU A 192 12.09 11.29 -2.04
N ASN A 193 11.63 10.72 -3.16
CA ASN A 193 10.23 10.69 -3.59
C ASN A 193 9.60 9.28 -3.43
N PHE A 194 10.23 8.41 -2.64
CA PHE A 194 9.83 7.01 -2.40
C PHE A 194 10.06 6.62 -0.93
N PHE A 195 9.08 5.96 -0.30
CA PHE A 195 9.22 5.47 1.08
C PHE A 195 9.72 4.02 1.07
N LEU A 196 11.05 3.87 1.16
CA LEU A 196 11.70 2.56 1.15
C LEU A 196 11.73 1.95 2.55
N PHE A 197 11.41 0.66 2.65
CA PHE A 197 11.62 -0.11 3.87
C PHE A 197 11.94 -1.58 3.56
N GLY A 198 12.24 -2.31 4.63
CA GLY A 198 12.38 -3.76 4.63
C GLY A 198 13.76 -4.24 4.16
N LEU A 199 13.93 -5.55 4.28
CA LEU A 199 15.14 -6.25 3.83
C LEU A 199 15.24 -6.25 2.30
N THR A 200 16.47 -6.18 1.80
CA THR A 200 16.80 -6.50 0.40
C THR A 200 16.71 -8.00 0.13
N GLU A 201 16.68 -8.41 -1.15
CA GLU A 201 16.65 -9.83 -1.54
C GLU A 201 17.80 -10.63 -0.90
N ASP A 202 19.03 -10.12 -0.97
CA ASP A 202 20.21 -10.75 -0.36
C ASP A 202 20.11 -10.85 1.17
N GLU A 203 19.49 -9.86 1.82
CA GLU A 203 19.29 -9.85 3.27
C GLU A 203 18.17 -10.81 3.69
N VAL A 204 17.12 -10.94 2.89
CA VAL A 204 16.07 -11.96 3.06
C VAL A 204 16.68 -13.36 3.03
N GLU A 205 17.52 -13.66 2.04
CA GLU A 205 18.21 -14.96 1.95
C GLU A 205 19.07 -15.27 3.17
N LYS A 206 19.83 -14.29 3.65
CA LYS A 206 20.67 -14.44 4.85
C LYS A 206 19.84 -14.58 6.12
N ALA A 207 18.76 -13.81 6.23
CA ALA A 207 17.93 -13.78 7.42
C ALA A 207 17.19 -15.10 7.63
N TYR A 208 16.85 -15.86 6.58
CA TYR A 208 16.28 -17.21 6.72
C TYR A 208 17.11 -18.16 7.59
N LEU A 209 18.43 -17.99 7.63
CA LEU A 209 19.33 -18.88 8.38
C LEU A 209 19.18 -18.76 9.89
N SER A 210 18.71 -17.60 10.38
CA SER A 210 18.59 -17.27 11.80
C SER A 210 17.25 -16.62 12.16
N TYR A 211 16.26 -16.73 11.28
CA TYR A 211 14.95 -16.09 11.46
C TYR A 211 14.23 -16.66 12.68
N ASN A 212 14.01 -15.80 13.67
CA ASN A 212 13.30 -16.13 14.90
C ASN A 212 12.18 -15.11 15.15
N PRO A 213 10.97 -15.35 14.61
CA PRO A 213 9.81 -14.47 14.80
C PRO A 213 9.49 -14.18 16.26
N ARG A 214 9.57 -15.20 17.12
CA ARG A 214 9.24 -15.05 18.56
C ARG A 214 10.19 -14.09 19.25
N HIS A 215 11.49 -14.19 18.94
CA HIS A 215 12.47 -13.24 19.45
C HIS A 215 12.21 -11.81 18.95
N ILE A 216 11.82 -11.62 17.68
CA ILE A 216 11.47 -10.30 17.13
C ILE A 216 10.26 -9.73 17.87
N ILE A 217 9.22 -10.53 18.09
CA ILE A 217 8.00 -10.12 18.82
C ILE A 217 8.33 -9.74 20.28
N GLU A 218 9.19 -10.50 20.95
CA GLU A 218 9.57 -10.23 22.35
C GLU A 218 10.37 -8.92 22.54
N HIS A 219 11.08 -8.47 21.50
CA HIS A 219 11.96 -7.30 21.56
C HIS A 219 11.39 -6.06 20.86
N ASP A 220 10.23 -6.18 20.23
CA ASP A 220 9.51 -5.07 19.62
C ASP A 220 8.16 -4.88 20.34
N GLU A 221 8.08 -3.84 21.18
CA GLU A 221 6.88 -3.63 22.00
C GLU A 221 5.62 -3.37 21.19
N ASP A 222 5.73 -2.71 20.03
CA ASP A 222 4.57 -2.40 19.19
C ASP A 222 4.05 -3.66 18.50
N LEU A 223 4.97 -4.48 17.97
CA LEU A 223 4.62 -5.77 17.41
C LEU A 223 4.04 -6.70 18.47
N LYS A 224 4.60 -6.68 19.69
CA LYS A 224 4.06 -7.45 20.81
C LYS A 224 2.60 -7.07 21.09
N ARG A 225 2.28 -5.78 21.17
CA ARG A 225 0.90 -5.30 21.39
C ARG A 225 -0.05 -5.76 20.28
N VAL A 226 0.39 -5.68 19.02
CA VAL A 226 -0.38 -6.17 17.86
C VAL A 226 -0.67 -7.67 17.97
N VAL A 227 0.35 -8.48 18.31
CA VAL A 227 0.21 -9.93 18.46
C VAL A 227 -0.67 -10.28 19.66
N ASP A 228 -0.50 -9.60 20.79
CA ASP A 228 -1.32 -9.82 21.99
C ASP A 228 -2.83 -9.51 21.72
N LEU A 229 -3.14 -8.48 20.91
CA LEU A 229 -4.52 -8.20 20.45
C LEU A 229 -5.10 -9.32 19.55
N LEU A 230 -4.27 -9.92 18.70
CA LEU A 230 -4.69 -11.04 17.86
C LEU A 230 -4.90 -12.32 18.69
N GLU A 231 -3.94 -12.67 19.54
CA GLU A 231 -3.97 -13.89 20.37
C GLU A 231 -5.08 -13.83 21.46
N SER A 232 -5.42 -12.64 21.97
CA SER A 232 -6.52 -12.47 22.93
C SER A 232 -7.91 -12.66 22.33
N GLY A 233 -8.01 -12.77 21.01
CA GLY A 233 -9.28 -12.93 20.31
C GLY A 233 -10.07 -11.63 20.12
N HIS A 234 -9.41 -10.46 20.29
CA HIS A 234 -10.05 -9.14 20.19
C HIS A 234 -10.82 -8.97 18.88
N PHE A 235 -10.26 -9.49 17.77
CA PHE A 235 -10.84 -9.40 16.43
C PHE A 235 -11.76 -10.56 16.03
N ASN A 236 -12.04 -11.51 16.92
CA ASN A 236 -12.86 -12.69 16.62
C ASN A 236 -13.60 -13.22 17.85
N GLN A 237 -14.18 -12.33 18.65
CA GLN A 237 -14.88 -12.67 19.90
C GLN A 237 -15.95 -13.76 19.75
N CYS A 238 -16.60 -13.86 18.57
CA CYS A 238 -17.63 -14.87 18.29
C CYS A 238 -17.10 -16.14 17.57
N GLU A 239 -15.83 -16.15 17.17
CA GLU A 239 -15.19 -17.22 16.39
C GLU A 239 -13.74 -17.42 16.89
N GLN A 240 -13.59 -17.64 18.20
CA GLN A 240 -12.28 -17.81 18.82
C GLN A 240 -11.47 -18.91 18.10
N GLY A 241 -10.19 -18.65 17.88
CA GLY A 241 -9.29 -19.54 17.16
C GLY A 241 -9.34 -19.44 15.63
N CYS A 242 -10.25 -18.67 15.04
CA CYS A 242 -10.37 -18.61 13.57
C CYS A 242 -9.12 -18.06 12.85
N PHE A 243 -8.29 -17.29 13.57
CA PHE A 243 -7.04 -16.70 13.08
C PHE A 243 -5.78 -17.41 13.57
N ASP A 244 -5.89 -18.51 14.32
CA ASP A 244 -4.72 -19.23 14.86
C ASP A 244 -3.77 -19.68 13.75
N ASP A 245 -4.29 -20.15 12.62
CA ASP A 245 -3.46 -20.51 11.47
C ASP A 245 -2.73 -19.30 10.87
N VAL A 246 -3.34 -18.11 10.88
CA VAL A 246 -2.70 -16.88 10.38
C VAL A 246 -1.59 -16.46 11.34
N ILE A 247 -1.86 -16.49 12.64
CA ILE A 247 -0.87 -16.20 13.70
C ILE A 247 0.27 -17.19 13.63
N ALA A 248 -0.02 -18.49 13.53
CA ALA A 248 0.97 -19.54 13.38
C ALA A 248 1.83 -19.34 12.12
N ALA A 249 1.27 -18.86 11.01
CA ALA A 249 2.01 -18.64 9.78
C ALA A 249 3.11 -17.58 9.94
N PHE A 250 2.81 -16.39 10.47
CA PHE A 250 3.81 -15.31 10.59
C PHE A 250 4.70 -15.44 11.83
N THR A 251 4.29 -16.23 12.84
CA THR A 251 5.11 -16.54 14.02
C THR A 251 5.98 -17.79 13.85
N SER A 252 5.89 -18.47 12.69
CA SER A 252 6.69 -19.64 12.37
C SER A 252 8.13 -19.26 11.99
N PRO A 253 9.16 -19.94 12.53
CA PRO A 253 10.54 -19.83 12.03
C PRO A 253 10.69 -20.20 10.55
N HIS A 254 9.65 -20.83 9.98
CA HIS A 254 9.56 -21.21 8.57
C HIS A 254 8.59 -20.33 7.77
N ASP A 255 8.23 -19.13 8.24
CA ASP A 255 7.45 -18.17 7.44
C ASP A 255 8.20 -17.85 6.13
N PRO A 256 7.71 -18.29 4.96
CA PRO A 256 8.40 -18.10 3.69
C PRO A 256 8.29 -16.68 3.15
N TRP A 257 7.65 -15.76 3.87
CA TRP A 257 7.46 -14.38 3.46
C TRP A 257 8.16 -13.39 4.39
N MET A 258 8.76 -13.89 5.48
CA MET A 258 9.42 -13.09 6.51
C MET A 258 8.56 -11.90 6.95
N THR A 259 7.27 -12.14 7.13
CA THR A 259 6.23 -11.12 7.21
C THR A 259 6.54 -10.10 8.30
N ILE A 260 6.93 -10.58 9.49
CA ILE A 260 7.21 -9.71 10.63
C ILE A 260 8.69 -9.29 10.74
N ALA A 261 9.58 -9.81 9.90
CA ALA A 261 10.96 -9.33 9.83
C ALA A 261 11.02 -7.85 9.42
N ASP A 262 10.10 -7.44 8.53
CA ASP A 262 10.00 -6.08 8.03
C ASP A 262 9.03 -5.20 8.84
N PHE A 263 8.43 -5.70 9.92
CA PHE A 263 7.37 -4.97 10.62
C PHE A 263 7.85 -3.62 11.15
N ARG A 264 8.99 -3.59 11.86
CA ARG A 264 9.55 -2.36 12.43
C ARG A 264 9.87 -1.33 11.35
N SER A 265 10.65 -1.72 10.34
CA SER A 265 11.02 -0.80 9.26
C SER A 265 9.80 -0.33 8.46
N TYR A 266 8.76 -1.15 8.33
CA TYR A 266 7.51 -0.77 7.69
C TYR A 266 6.75 0.30 8.50
N ILE A 267 6.60 0.14 9.82
CA ILE A 267 5.89 1.15 10.62
C ILE A 267 6.68 2.46 10.73
N ASP A 268 8.02 2.39 10.72
CA ASP A 268 8.88 3.58 10.70
C ASP A 268 8.71 4.36 9.38
N ALA A 269 8.71 3.65 8.23
CA ALA A 269 8.45 4.27 6.93
C ALA A 269 7.00 4.79 6.80
N GLN A 270 6.03 4.11 7.42
CA GLN A 270 4.66 4.60 7.49
C GLN A 270 4.55 5.88 8.32
N GLN A 271 5.28 5.97 9.43
CA GLN A 271 5.35 7.19 10.23
C GLN A 271 5.94 8.33 9.41
N GLU A 272 7.07 8.11 8.71
CA GLU A 272 7.67 9.12 7.82
C GLU A 272 6.66 9.58 6.75
N ALA A 273 5.98 8.66 6.08
CA ALA A 273 4.95 9.00 5.10
C ALA A 273 3.82 9.84 5.71
N GLY A 274 3.43 9.54 6.95
CA GLY A 274 2.44 10.30 7.71
C GLY A 274 2.89 11.72 8.00
N GLU A 275 4.12 11.91 8.45
CA GLU A 275 4.73 13.21 8.76
C GLU A 275 4.87 14.06 7.49
N VAL A 276 5.40 13.49 6.40
CA VAL A 276 5.55 14.18 5.12
C VAL A 276 4.20 14.58 4.52
N TYR A 277 3.13 13.80 4.74
CA TYR A 277 1.78 14.16 4.29
C TYR A 277 1.22 15.43 4.95
N GLN A 278 1.68 15.76 6.16
CA GLN A 278 1.29 16.99 6.85
C GLN A 278 2.00 18.21 6.24
N ASP A 279 3.20 18.03 5.69
CA ASP A 279 3.86 19.02 4.83
C ASP A 279 3.28 18.98 3.41
N LYS A 280 2.19 19.72 3.21
CA LYS A 280 1.45 19.73 1.94
C LYS A 280 2.30 20.19 0.75
N GLU A 281 3.20 21.14 0.94
CA GLU A 281 4.05 21.64 -0.15
C GLU A 281 5.02 20.54 -0.61
N ARG A 282 5.68 19.88 0.35
CA ARG A 282 6.59 18.77 0.06
C ARG A 282 5.87 17.58 -0.56
N TRP A 283 4.74 17.16 0.00
CA TRP A 283 3.95 16.04 -0.52
C TRP A 283 3.48 16.27 -1.96
N LEU A 284 3.01 17.48 -2.27
CA LEU A 284 2.57 17.84 -3.63
C LEU A 284 3.75 17.86 -4.62
N ALA A 285 4.92 18.36 -4.21
CA ALA A 285 6.12 18.29 -5.04
C ALA A 285 6.50 16.84 -5.36
N MET A 286 6.55 15.96 -4.35
CA MET A 286 6.84 14.53 -4.55
C MET A 286 5.83 13.86 -5.50
N SER A 287 4.55 14.18 -5.34
CA SER A 287 3.46 13.67 -6.17
C SER A 287 3.61 14.07 -7.64
N ILE A 288 3.93 15.35 -7.90
CA ILE A 288 4.15 15.88 -9.24
C ILE A 288 5.39 15.24 -9.87
N ILE A 289 6.49 15.12 -9.12
CA ILE A 289 7.74 14.51 -9.60
C ILE A 289 7.52 13.05 -9.98
N ASN A 290 6.80 12.26 -9.16
CA ASN A 290 6.44 10.88 -9.49
C ASN A 290 5.69 10.82 -10.84
N SER A 291 4.66 11.65 -11.02
CA SER A 291 3.90 11.66 -12.29
C SER A 291 4.70 12.19 -13.47
N ALA A 292 5.57 13.18 -13.27
CA ALA A 292 6.44 13.70 -14.32
C ALA A 292 7.43 12.64 -14.83
N ASN A 293 7.88 11.76 -13.94
CA ASN A 293 8.86 10.72 -14.22
C ASN A 293 8.27 9.35 -14.58
N SER A 294 6.95 9.20 -14.60
CA SER A 294 6.33 7.91 -14.94
C SER A 294 6.38 7.53 -16.42
N GLY A 295 6.95 8.38 -17.28
CA GLY A 295 6.91 8.24 -18.74
C GLY A 295 7.54 6.95 -19.27
N MET A 296 8.56 6.43 -18.59
CA MET A 296 9.22 5.16 -18.90
C MET A 296 8.27 3.96 -18.78
N PHE A 297 7.25 4.02 -17.91
CA PHE A 297 6.31 2.92 -17.69
C PHE A 297 5.16 2.87 -18.70
N SER A 298 5.26 3.66 -19.77
CA SER A 298 4.33 3.64 -20.90
C SER A 298 4.40 2.31 -21.65
N THR A 299 3.26 1.67 -21.89
CA THR A 299 3.18 0.46 -22.73
C THR A 299 3.66 0.71 -24.16
N ASP A 300 3.55 1.95 -24.67
CA ASP A 300 4.12 2.32 -25.98
C ASP A 300 5.62 2.04 -26.05
N ARG A 301 6.37 2.29 -24.96
CA ARG A 301 7.81 1.98 -24.89
C ARG A 301 8.01 0.47 -25.00
N THR A 302 7.32 -0.30 -24.15
CA THR A 302 7.43 -1.76 -24.15
C THR A 302 7.08 -2.35 -25.53
N MET A 303 6.01 -1.87 -26.18
CA MET A 303 5.62 -2.35 -27.50
C MET A 303 6.68 -2.02 -28.57
N ASN A 304 7.30 -0.84 -28.50
CA ASN A 304 8.39 -0.48 -29.40
C ASN A 304 9.63 -1.34 -29.16
N GLU A 305 10.05 -1.55 -27.90
CA GLU A 305 11.19 -2.42 -27.55
C GLU A 305 10.95 -3.86 -28.02
N TYR A 306 9.77 -4.43 -27.77
CA TYR A 306 9.41 -5.76 -28.29
C TYR A 306 9.43 -5.82 -29.81
N ASN A 307 8.97 -4.77 -30.49
CA ASN A 307 9.01 -4.72 -31.94
C ASN A 307 10.44 -4.62 -32.47
N ASP A 308 11.24 -3.73 -31.87
CA ASP A 308 12.61 -3.45 -32.29
C ASP A 308 13.53 -4.63 -32.03
N ASP A 309 13.32 -5.40 -30.95
CA ASP A 309 14.20 -6.48 -30.53
C ASP A 309 13.72 -7.86 -30.96
N ILE A 310 12.41 -8.13 -30.91
CA ILE A 310 11.86 -9.49 -31.04
C ILE A 310 11.03 -9.64 -32.32
N TRP A 311 9.96 -8.86 -32.49
CA TRP A 311 8.98 -9.12 -33.55
C TRP A 311 9.44 -8.64 -34.93
N LYS A 312 10.24 -7.57 -34.99
CA LYS A 312 10.76 -6.95 -36.22
C LYS A 312 9.66 -6.61 -37.23
N LEU A 313 8.49 -6.14 -36.77
CA LEU A 313 7.37 -5.80 -37.64
C LEU A 313 7.55 -4.40 -38.24
N GLU A 314 7.07 -4.24 -39.47
CA GLU A 314 6.97 -2.93 -40.09
C GLU A 314 5.76 -2.17 -39.51
N LYS A 315 5.99 -0.91 -39.12
CA LYS A 315 4.91 -0.05 -38.63
C LYS A 315 4.03 0.40 -39.79
N ILE A 316 2.82 -0.13 -39.85
CA ILE A 316 1.82 0.30 -40.84
C ILE A 316 1.10 1.53 -40.29
N ASN A 317 1.35 2.70 -40.89
CA ASN A 317 0.58 3.89 -40.58
C ASN A 317 -0.81 3.75 -41.22
N PRO A 318 -1.90 3.94 -40.47
CA PRO A 318 -3.24 3.90 -41.05
C PRO A 318 -3.38 5.01 -42.10
N GLN A 319 -3.80 4.63 -43.30
CA GLN A 319 -4.20 5.60 -44.33
C GLN A 319 -5.60 6.09 -43.98
N TYR A 320 -5.67 7.22 -43.29
CA TYR A 320 -6.90 8.00 -43.14
C TYR A 320 -6.92 9.11 -44.19
#